data_AF-A0A7X0H1J7-F1
#
_entry.id   AF-A0A7X0H1J7-F1
#
_cell.length_a   1.000
_cell.length_b   1.000
_cell.length_c   1.000
_cell.angle_alpha   90.00
_cell.angle_beta   90.00
_cell.angle_gamma   90.00
#
_symmetry.space_group_name_H-M   'P 1'
#
loop_
_entity.id
_entity.type
_entity.pdbx_description
1 polymer ?
#
loop_
_entity_poly.entity_id
_entity_poly.type
_entity_poly.pdbx_seq_one_letter_code
_entity_poly.pdbx_strand_id
1 'polypeptide(L)' 'MVKNVAKIEAARAAAAKYLRGQGYEREASMIAEGHGDDFREVRIALALWNIMHPALTPPIKKGGRRIAGEEC' A
#
# COMPACT_ATOMS: atom_id res chain seq x y z
N MET A 1 -10.76 11.82 2.76
CA MET A 1 -10.76 10.36 2.52
C MET A 1 -10.19 9.96 1.14
N VAL A 2 -10.00 10.90 0.20
CA VAL A 2 -9.55 10.65 -1.19
C VAL A 2 -8.18 9.97 -1.34
N LYS A 3 -7.21 10.29 -0.47
CA LYS A 3 -5.84 9.73 -0.54
C LYS A 3 -5.78 8.20 -0.38
N ASN A 4 -6.75 7.61 0.34
CA ASN A 4 -6.73 6.18 0.61
C ASN A 4 -7.24 5.38 -0.58
N VAL A 5 -8.14 5.94 -1.39
CA VAL A 5 -8.68 5.31 -2.60
C VAL A 5 -7.60 5.18 -3.67
N ALA A 6 -6.90 6.27 -3.98
CA ALA A 6 -5.82 6.27 -4.98
C ALA A 6 -4.68 5.30 -4.62
N LYS A 7 -4.38 5.14 -3.32
CA LYS A 7 -3.42 4.15 -2.83
C LYS A 7 -3.88 2.71 -3.09
N ILE A 8 -5.13 2.41 -2.81
CA ILE A 8 -5.69 1.08 -3.01
C ILE A 8 -5.71 0.74 -4.50
N GLU A 9 -6.08 1.70 -5.36
CA GLU A 9 -6.04 1.53 -6.81
C GLU A 9 -4.63 1.25 -7.32
N ALA A 10 -3.62 1.99 -6.84
CA ALA A 10 -2.22 1.75 -7.22
C ALA A 10 -1.74 0.36 -6.78
N ALA A 11 -2.11 -0.08 -5.57
CA ALA A 11 -1.76 -1.40 -5.07
C ALA A 11 -2.45 -2.52 -5.86
N ARG A 12 -3.74 -2.35 -6.21
CA ARG A 12 -4.48 -3.29 -7.08
C ARG A 12 -3.82 -3.38 -8.46
N ALA A 13 -3.47 -2.26 -9.07
CA ALA A 13 -2.83 -2.24 -10.38
C ALA A 13 -1.47 -2.97 -10.36
N ALA A 14 -0.67 -2.76 -9.32
CA ALA A 14 0.61 -3.45 -9.14
C ALA A 14 0.42 -4.97 -8.97
N ALA A 15 -0.52 -5.39 -8.11
CA ALA A 15 -0.83 -6.79 -7.88
C ALA A 15 -1.40 -7.48 -9.14
N ALA A 16 -2.30 -6.82 -9.87
CA ALA A 16 -2.85 -7.33 -11.12
C ALA A 16 -1.75 -7.51 -12.18
N LYS A 17 -0.83 -6.54 -12.32
CA LYS A 17 0.31 -6.66 -13.25
C LYS A 17 1.20 -7.86 -12.90
N TYR A 18 1.48 -8.07 -11.61
CA TYR A 18 2.26 -9.23 -11.15
C TYR A 18 1.56 -10.54 -11.50
N LEU A 19 0.27 -10.66 -11.21
CA LEU A 19 -0.52 -11.87 -11.46
C LEU A 19 -0.64 -12.20 -12.95
N ARG A 20 -0.82 -11.20 -13.83
CA ARG A 20 -0.76 -11.42 -15.29
C ARG A 20 0.59 -11.96 -15.74
N GLY A 21 1.69 -11.41 -15.19
CA GLY A 21 3.04 -11.90 -15.48
C GLY A 21 3.29 -13.36 -15.04
N GLN A 22 2.46 -13.89 -14.15
CA GLN A 22 2.48 -15.28 -13.69
C GLN A 22 1.43 -16.17 -14.39
N GLY A 23 0.60 -15.61 -15.29
CA GLY A 23 -0.45 -16.32 -16.01
C GLY A 23 -1.82 -16.39 -15.28
N TYR A 24 -1.98 -15.69 -14.16
CA TYR A 24 -3.22 -15.63 -13.38
C TYR A 24 -4.16 -14.51 -13.86
N GLU A 25 -4.62 -14.61 -15.11
CA GLU A 25 -5.43 -13.56 -15.78
C GLU A 25 -6.79 -13.32 -15.08
N ARG A 26 -7.39 -14.38 -14.53
CA ARG A 26 -8.69 -14.30 -13.84
C ARG A 26 -8.57 -13.52 -12.53
N GLU A 27 -7.57 -13.85 -11.73
CA GLU A 27 -7.26 -13.21 -10.45
C GLU A 27 -6.85 -11.76 -10.65
N ALA A 28 -6.04 -11.49 -11.67
CA ALA A 28 -5.66 -10.12 -12.03
C ALA A 28 -6.87 -9.26 -12.39
N SER A 29 -7.85 -9.80 -13.11
CA SER A 29 -9.08 -9.10 -13.47
C SER A 29 -9.96 -8.84 -12.25
N MET A 30 -10.12 -9.85 -11.38
CA MET A 30 -10.86 -9.73 -10.12
C MET A 30 -10.30 -8.63 -9.20
N ILE A 31 -8.97 -8.51 -9.11
CA ILE A 31 -8.32 -7.47 -8.32
C ILE A 31 -8.51 -6.08 -8.96
N ALA A 32 -8.41 -5.98 -10.29
CA ALA A 32 -8.61 -4.71 -10.99
C ALA A 32 -10.05 -4.17 -10.82
N GLU A 33 -11.03 -5.07 -10.76
CA GLU A 33 -12.44 -4.74 -10.49
C GLU A 33 -12.72 -4.44 -9.00
N GLY A 34 -11.72 -4.64 -8.12
CA GLY A 34 -11.82 -4.33 -6.70
C GLY A 34 -12.42 -5.44 -5.84
N HIS A 35 -12.55 -6.64 -6.38
CA HIS A 35 -13.05 -7.82 -5.66
C HIS A 35 -11.94 -8.64 -4.98
N GLY A 36 -10.67 -8.27 -5.17
CA GLY A 36 -9.51 -9.04 -4.73
C GLY A 36 -8.64 -8.39 -3.65
N ASP A 37 -9.17 -7.46 -2.84
CA ASP A 37 -8.38 -6.78 -1.80
C ASP A 37 -7.81 -7.72 -0.72
N ASP A 38 -8.42 -8.91 -0.57
CA ASP A 38 -7.96 -9.95 0.35
C ASP A 38 -6.79 -10.78 -0.18
N PHE A 39 -6.46 -10.66 -1.47
CA PHE A 39 -5.32 -11.37 -2.04
C PHE A 39 -4.03 -10.94 -1.36
N ARG A 40 -3.14 -11.92 -1.12
CA ARG A 40 -1.86 -11.68 -0.45
C ARG A 40 -1.03 -10.66 -1.21
N GLU A 41 -1.10 -10.68 -2.53
CA GLU A 41 -0.38 -9.80 -3.45
C GLU A 41 -0.83 -8.34 -3.28
N VAL A 42 -2.13 -8.09 -3.11
CA VAL A 42 -2.66 -6.75 -2.86
C VAL A 42 -2.23 -6.24 -1.48
N ARG A 43 -2.28 -7.11 -0.45
CA ARG A 43 -1.79 -6.77 0.89
C ARG A 43 -0.29 -6.46 0.93
N ILE A 44 0.52 -7.22 0.18
CA ILE A 44 1.95 -6.98 0.03
C ILE A 44 2.19 -5.64 -0.68
N ALA A 45 1.49 -5.39 -1.80
CA ALA A 45 1.62 -4.13 -2.53
C ALA A 45 1.25 -2.92 -1.65
N LEU A 46 0.18 -3.03 -0.85
CA LEU A 46 -0.21 -2.00 0.13
C LEU A 46 0.84 -1.80 1.23
N ALA A 47 1.43 -2.89 1.73
CA ALA A 47 2.48 -2.82 2.75
C ALA A 47 3.74 -2.13 2.21
N LEU A 48 4.18 -2.49 1.01
CA LEU A 48 5.31 -1.84 0.33
C LEU A 48 5.04 -0.37 0.08
N TRP A 49 3.83 -0.02 -0.38
CA TRP A 49 3.44 1.38 -0.53
C TRP A 49 3.56 2.16 0.77
N ASN A 50 3.11 1.61 1.91
CA ASN A 50 3.24 2.27 3.22
C ASN A 50 4.70 2.50 3.63
N ILE A 51 5.58 1.55 3.33
CA ILE A 51 7.00 1.65 3.64
C ILE A 51 7.66 2.74 2.79
N MET A 52 7.34 2.78 1.49
CA MET A 52 7.92 3.74 0.54
C MET A 52 7.32 5.14 0.66
N HIS A 53 6.07 5.25 1.12
CA HIS A 53 5.36 6.50 1.30
C HIS A 53 4.96 6.69 2.77
N PRO A 54 5.94 6.87 3.67
CA PRO A 54 5.65 7.13 5.06
C PRO A 54 4.81 8.40 5.17
N ALA A 55 3.77 8.36 6.00
CA ALA A 55 2.99 9.55 6.28
C ALA A 55 3.91 10.59 6.94
N LEU A 56 4.01 11.78 6.33
CA LEU A 56 4.74 12.94 6.85
C LEU A 56 4.15 13.50 8.16
N THR A 57 3.31 12.74 8.85
CA THR A 57 2.85 13.11 10.19
C THR A 57 4.09 13.31 11.06
N PRO A 58 4.35 14.55 11.53
CA PRO A 58 5.39 14.76 12.51
C PRO A 58 5.06 13.86 13.70
N PRO A 59 6.05 13.28 14.40
CA PRO A 59 5.80 12.37 15.51
C PRO A 59 4.82 13.04 16.49
N ILE A 60 3.57 12.58 16.46
CA ILE A 60 2.50 13.15 17.28
C ILE A 60 2.81 12.67 18.69
N LYS A 61 3.05 13.63 19.58
CA LYS A 61 3.36 13.43 20.99
C LYS A 61 2.35 12.44 21.62
N LYS A 62 2.74 11.19 21.86
CA LYS A 62 2.07 10.36 22.88
C LYS A 62 2.90 10.46 24.15
N GLY A 63 2.51 11.36 25.05
CA GLY A 63 3.20 11.56 26.34
C GLY A 63 4.31 12.63 26.36
N GLY A 64 4.33 13.58 25.43
CA GLY A 64 5.06 14.84 25.61
C GLY A 64 6.58 14.84 25.44
N ARG A 65 7.24 13.72 25.08
CA ARG A 65 8.71 13.70 24.87
C ARG A 65 9.06 13.56 23.39
N ARG A 66 9.85 14.52 22.88
CA ARG A 66 10.43 14.45 21.52
C ARG A 66 11.54 13.41 21.52
N ILE A 67 11.56 12.51 20.55
CA ILE A 67 12.75 11.74 20.21
C ILE A 67 13.38 12.46 19.01
N ALA A 68 14.21 13.46 19.29
CA ALA A 68 15.09 14.04 18.28
C ALA A 68 16.31 13.10 18.20
N GLY A 69 16.34 12.25 17.18
CA GLY A 69 17.52 11.48 16.81
C GLY A 69 18.27 12.25 15.73
N GLU A 70 19.35 12.90 16.17
CA GLU A 70 20.59 13.24 15.48
C GLU A 70 20.61 13.18 13.94
N GLU A 71 20.79 14.36 13.33
CA GLU A 71 21.36 14.50 12.01
C GLU A 71 22.85 14.11 12.08
N CYS A 72 23.29 13.17 11.22
CA CYS A 72 24.68 12.92 10.85
C CYS A 72 24.74 12.57 9.37
#